data_AF-A0A8I2Z3K1-F1
#
_entry.id   AF-A0A8I2Z3K1-F1
#
_cell.length_a   1.000
_cell.length_b   1.000
_cell.length_c   1.000
_cell.angle_alpha   90.00
_cell.angle_beta   90.00
_cell.angle_gamma   90.00
#
_symmetry.space_group_name_H-M   'P 1'
#
loop_
_entity.id
_entity.type
_entity.pdbx_description
1 polymer ?
#
loop_
_entity_poly.entity_id
_entity_poly.type
_entity_poly.pdbx_seq_one_letter_code
_entity_poly.pdbx_strand_id
1 'polypeptide(L)'
;MSTEEPAQEVQVESQDAKMHEPPTAPAAMATTNKKRPKIDLTVPSGERKRGKSMFGIVLGTLNKAKIEDKERNASDAAKKRQLIEQRLQAKLRKETDSVRQEEEAKKDKTTANRKEADLQLKDSIYKFRRVRLALLSNFLLTTDVIPPTDASPPRVSTNPLAPPPRSHPPPLYYLPAVLTPAQEGFLARRKAEVAEAAEKEWAAFREERTAGIEEVIQLRRRVTEVDTRRKKEREQASKEEGEDKEMVDESRESKREPVPQPDADMEMEDETRPEPDSAESERKDDSGGMRADDEDAVEY
;
A
#
# COMPACT_ATOMS: atom_id res chain seq x y z
N MET A 1 4.06 15.39 -42.09
CA MET A 1 2.60 15.39 -42.29
C MET A 1 2.00 14.98 -40.96
N SER A 2 1.70 16.00 -40.16
CA SER A 2 1.14 15.90 -38.80
C SER A 2 -0.37 15.82 -38.88
N THR A 3 -0.99 14.97 -38.07
CA THR A 3 -2.36 15.17 -37.56
C THR A 3 -2.46 14.54 -36.17
N GLU A 4 -2.65 15.44 -35.22
CA GLU A 4 -2.82 15.29 -33.78
C GLU A 4 -4.31 15.53 -33.50
N GLU A 5 -4.99 14.63 -32.80
CA GLU A 5 -6.35 14.81 -32.28
C GLU A 5 -6.36 14.47 -30.77
N PRO A 6 -6.84 15.38 -29.89
CA PRO A 6 -7.02 15.11 -28.48
C PRO A 6 -8.48 14.75 -28.14
N ALA A 7 -8.67 13.72 -27.32
CA ALA A 7 -9.97 13.31 -26.77
C ALA A 7 -10.25 13.98 -25.41
N GLN A 8 -11.54 14.24 -25.19
CA GLN A 8 -12.14 15.19 -24.26
C GLN A 8 -12.10 14.80 -22.77
N GLU A 9 -12.00 15.84 -21.95
CA GLU A 9 -12.19 15.87 -20.50
C GLU A 9 -13.69 16.01 -20.17
N VAL A 10 -14.23 15.12 -19.35
CA VAL A 10 -15.64 15.11 -18.94
C VAL A 10 -15.78 15.78 -17.57
N GLN A 11 -16.32 16.99 -17.55
CA GLN A 11 -16.86 17.64 -16.35
C GLN A 11 -18.30 17.16 -16.13
N VAL A 12 -18.59 16.62 -14.94
CA VAL A 12 -19.96 16.41 -14.48
C VAL A 12 -20.23 17.37 -13.33
N GLU A 13 -21.12 18.30 -13.62
CA GLU A 13 -21.76 19.25 -12.73
C GLU A 13 -22.97 18.57 -12.08
N SER A 14 -23.23 18.80 -10.79
CA SER A 14 -24.49 18.42 -10.14
C SER A 14 -24.84 19.44 -9.07
N GLN A 15 -25.99 20.07 -9.28
CA GLN A 15 -26.56 21.15 -8.49
C GLN A 15 -27.41 20.64 -7.31
N ASP A 16 -27.58 21.56 -6.36
CA ASP A 16 -28.79 21.87 -5.60
C ASP A 16 -29.24 21.01 -4.39
N ALA A 17 -29.22 21.64 -3.22
CA ALA A 17 -30.32 21.60 -2.25
C ALA A 17 -30.24 22.76 -1.23
N LYS A 18 -31.12 23.75 -1.41
CA LYS A 18 -31.98 24.45 -0.42
C LYS A 18 -31.50 24.53 1.06
N MET A 19 -31.55 25.73 1.65
CA MET A 19 -32.58 26.09 2.66
C MET A 19 -32.45 27.53 3.20
N HIS A 20 -33.60 28.21 3.20
CA HIS A 20 -34.14 29.19 4.15
C HIS A 20 -33.57 30.61 4.32
N GLU A 21 -34.33 31.55 3.76
CA GLU A 21 -34.62 32.88 4.31
C GLU A 21 -35.85 32.81 5.24
N PRO A 22 -35.94 33.67 6.28
CA PRO A 22 -37.15 34.48 6.47
C PRO A 22 -36.87 35.95 6.93
N PRO A 23 -37.92 36.82 6.92
CA PRO A 23 -37.81 38.25 6.60
C PRO A 23 -38.16 39.23 7.76
N THR A 24 -38.19 40.53 7.41
CA THR A 24 -39.10 41.58 7.97
C THR A 24 -38.57 42.47 9.11
N ALA A 25 -38.19 43.70 8.75
CA ALA A 25 -38.45 44.91 9.54
C ALA A 25 -39.89 45.41 9.24
N PRO A 26 -40.50 46.44 9.88
CA PRO A 26 -40.03 47.36 10.94
C PRO A 26 -41.06 47.57 12.09
N ALA A 27 -40.69 48.22 13.21
CA ALA A 27 -41.65 48.98 14.03
C ALA A 27 -40.95 49.94 15.02
N ALA A 28 -41.39 51.18 14.97
CA ALA A 28 -41.06 52.27 15.88
C ALA A 28 -41.76 52.13 17.24
N MET A 29 -41.21 52.78 18.29
CA MET A 29 -41.92 53.75 19.16
C MET A 29 -41.12 54.10 20.43
N ALA A 30 -41.44 55.29 20.97
CA ALA A 30 -41.27 55.77 22.35
C ALA A 30 -39.97 56.53 22.73
N THR A 31 -39.98 57.81 22.36
CA THR A 31 -39.81 58.97 23.24
C THR A 31 -39.47 58.71 24.73
N THR A 32 -38.33 59.22 25.20
CA THR A 32 -38.25 59.89 26.52
C THR A 32 -37.18 60.98 26.52
N ASN A 33 -37.59 62.15 27.00
CA ASN A 33 -36.80 63.35 27.19
C ASN A 33 -35.57 63.10 28.08
N LYS A 34 -34.37 63.29 27.53
CA LYS A 34 -33.15 63.52 28.33
C LYS A 34 -32.45 64.76 27.79
N LYS A 35 -32.36 65.76 28.67
CA LYS A 35 -31.85 67.11 28.45
C LYS A 35 -30.49 67.07 27.76
N ARG A 36 -30.38 67.66 26.58
CA ARG A 36 -29.09 67.91 25.93
C ARG A 36 -28.33 68.95 26.77
N PRO A 37 -27.11 68.68 27.27
CA PRO A 37 -26.29 69.73 27.86
C PRO A 37 -25.94 70.73 26.75
N LYS A 38 -26.46 71.96 26.85
CA LYS A 38 -26.07 73.06 25.98
C LYS A 38 -24.57 73.30 26.19
N ILE A 39 -23.77 73.06 25.16
CA ILE A 39 -22.37 73.49 25.12
C ILE A 39 -22.39 75.01 25.01
N ASP A 40 -21.98 75.67 26.09
CA ASP A 40 -21.76 77.10 26.15
C ASP A 40 -20.51 77.44 25.32
N LEU A 41 -20.69 78.26 24.28
CA LEU A 41 -19.69 78.58 23.24
C LEU A 41 -18.94 79.90 23.53
N THR A 42 -18.98 80.38 24.76
CA THR A 42 -18.44 81.70 25.17
C THR A 42 -17.24 81.61 26.12
N VAL A 43 -16.55 80.46 26.19
CA VAL A 43 -15.28 80.34 26.94
C VAL A 43 -14.12 80.15 25.95
N PRO A 44 -13.19 81.11 25.84
CA PRO A 44 -12.08 81.04 24.91
C PRO A 44 -10.99 80.08 25.42
N SER A 45 -10.45 79.29 24.49
CA SER A 45 -9.08 78.75 24.47
C SER A 45 -8.48 78.29 25.82
N GLY A 46 -8.60 77.00 26.11
CA GLY A 46 -7.81 76.35 27.17
C GLY A 46 -8.16 74.87 27.32
N GLU A 47 -7.43 74.01 26.60
CA GLU A 47 -7.17 72.61 26.98
C GLU A 47 -8.36 71.70 27.37
N ARG A 48 -9.40 71.62 26.54
CA ARG A 48 -10.18 70.37 26.52
C ARG A 48 -9.45 69.38 25.63
N LYS A 49 -8.70 68.46 26.26
CA LYS A 49 -8.12 67.22 25.70
C LYS A 49 -9.19 66.35 25.02
N ARG A 50 -9.80 66.87 23.95
CA ARG A 50 -10.81 66.25 23.10
C ARG A 50 -10.06 65.58 21.95
N GLY A 51 -9.46 64.42 22.25
CA GLY A 51 -8.58 63.76 21.28
C GLY A 51 -8.15 62.34 21.62
N LYS A 52 -8.75 61.68 22.63
CA LYS A 52 -8.83 60.21 22.57
C LYS A 52 -9.83 59.89 21.46
N SER A 53 -9.35 59.90 20.23
CA SER A 53 -10.04 59.31 19.08
C SER A 53 -10.60 57.97 19.53
N MET A 54 -11.85 57.65 19.17
CA MET A 54 -12.47 56.35 19.43
C MET A 54 -11.53 55.19 19.04
N PHE A 55 -10.67 55.42 18.05
CA PHE A 55 -9.60 54.52 17.64
C PHE A 55 -8.58 54.20 18.74
N GLY A 56 -8.18 55.17 19.58
CA GLY A 56 -7.25 54.96 20.70
C GLY A 56 -7.87 54.23 21.89
N ILE A 57 -9.19 54.36 22.09
CA ILE A 57 -9.91 53.54 23.07
C ILE A 57 -10.04 52.11 22.55
N VAL A 58 -10.40 51.93 21.28
CA VAL A 58 -10.47 50.59 20.65
C VAL A 58 -9.10 49.92 20.61
N LEU A 59 -8.01 50.64 20.28
CA LEU A 59 -6.65 50.09 20.30
C LEU A 59 -6.18 49.79 21.73
N GLY A 60 -6.56 50.62 22.70
CA GLY A 60 -6.27 50.43 24.11
C GLY A 60 -7.02 49.24 24.71
N THR A 61 -8.30 49.05 24.36
CA THR A 61 -9.10 47.89 24.77
C THR A 61 -8.66 46.63 24.02
N LEU A 62 -8.21 46.74 22.77
CA LEU A 62 -7.61 45.63 22.01
C LEU A 62 -6.28 45.18 22.64
N ASN A 63 -5.43 46.13 23.02
CA ASN A 63 -4.17 45.83 23.70
C ASN A 63 -4.41 45.30 25.12
N LYS A 64 -5.39 45.84 25.85
CA LYS A 64 -5.77 45.33 27.18
C LYS A 64 -6.38 43.93 27.09
N ALA A 65 -7.24 43.67 26.11
CA ALA A 65 -7.76 42.34 25.83
C ALA A 65 -6.64 41.36 25.44
N LYS A 66 -5.66 41.79 24.64
CA LYS A 66 -4.49 40.98 24.26
C LYS A 66 -3.58 40.66 25.44
N ILE A 67 -3.42 41.59 26.39
CA ILE A 67 -2.63 41.38 27.62
C ILE A 67 -3.38 40.45 28.56
N GLU A 68 -4.68 40.66 28.77
CA GLU A 68 -5.51 39.82 29.64
C GLU A 68 -5.66 38.40 29.05
N ASP A 69 -5.73 38.27 27.72
CA ASP A 69 -5.72 36.98 27.03
C ASP A 69 -4.35 36.29 27.13
N LYS A 70 -3.25 37.05 27.09
CA LYS A 70 -1.92 36.53 27.43
C LYS A 70 -1.82 36.07 28.88
N GLU A 71 -2.39 36.79 29.84
CA GLU A 71 -2.39 36.40 31.26
C GLU A 71 -3.28 35.17 31.52
N ARG A 72 -4.44 35.08 30.86
CA ARG A 72 -5.30 33.89 30.91
C ARG A 72 -4.64 32.68 30.27
N ASN A 73 -3.98 32.85 29.11
CA ASN A 73 -3.20 31.80 28.46
C ASN A 73 -1.90 31.46 29.22
N ALA A 74 -1.35 32.40 30.01
CA ALA A 74 -0.20 32.17 30.87
C ALA A 74 -0.56 31.52 32.22
N SER A 75 -1.85 31.43 32.56
CA SER A 75 -2.31 30.71 33.74
C SER A 75 -1.84 29.27 33.69
N ASP A 76 -1.41 28.73 34.84
CA ASP A 76 -0.92 27.36 34.92
C ASP A 76 -1.96 26.33 34.49
N ALA A 77 -3.26 26.65 34.61
CA ALA A 77 -4.34 25.84 34.08
C ALA A 77 -4.35 25.81 32.53
N ALA A 78 -4.10 26.94 31.87
CA ALA A 78 -4.01 27.01 30.42
C ALA A 78 -2.76 26.31 29.90
N LYS A 79 -1.61 26.46 30.57
CA LYS A 79 -0.38 25.70 30.25
C LYS A 79 -0.59 24.19 30.40
N LYS A 80 -1.27 23.73 31.45
CA LYS A 80 -1.62 22.31 31.63
C LYS A 80 -2.53 21.81 30.51
N ARG A 81 -3.53 22.59 30.08
CA ARG A 81 -4.39 22.25 28.93
C ARG A 81 -3.58 22.15 27.64
N GLN A 82 -2.68 23.11 27.37
CA GLN A 82 -1.81 23.08 26.19
C GLN A 82 -0.89 21.85 26.19
N LEU A 83 -0.32 21.47 27.34
CA LEU A 83 0.50 20.26 27.44
C LEU A 83 -0.31 18.98 27.18
N ILE A 84 -1.55 18.89 27.68
CA ILE A 84 -2.43 17.76 27.43
C ILE A 84 -2.81 17.69 25.94
N GLU A 85 -3.18 18.81 25.34
CA GLU A 85 -3.53 18.90 23.92
C GLU A 85 -2.33 18.54 23.02
N GLN A 86 -1.13 19.03 23.34
CA GLN A 86 0.10 18.67 22.64
C GLN A 86 0.39 17.16 22.75
N ARG A 87 0.24 16.56 23.94
CA ARG A 87 0.39 15.11 24.13
C ARG A 87 -0.64 14.33 23.31
N LEU A 88 -1.89 14.79 23.28
CA LEU A 88 -2.96 14.14 22.55
C LEU A 88 -2.72 14.23 21.04
N GLN A 89 -2.34 15.40 20.52
CA GLN A 89 -1.95 15.56 19.12
C GLN A 89 -0.74 14.70 18.75
N ALA A 90 0.26 14.59 19.64
CA ALA A 90 1.41 13.71 19.42
C ALA A 90 1.02 12.23 19.38
N LYS A 91 0.11 11.79 20.25
CA LYS A 91 -0.45 10.43 20.23
C LYS A 91 -1.21 10.16 18.92
N LEU A 92 -2.10 11.05 18.51
CA LEU A 92 -2.85 10.92 17.25
C LEU A 92 -1.94 10.84 16.03
N ARG A 93 -0.87 11.67 15.98
CA ARG A 93 0.13 11.59 14.90
C ARG A 93 0.86 10.25 14.90
N LYS A 94 1.32 9.79 16.07
CA LYS A 94 2.02 8.50 16.20
C LYS A 94 1.11 7.32 15.79
N GLU A 95 -0.15 7.32 16.21
CA GLU A 95 -1.12 6.30 15.82
C GLU A 95 -1.42 6.32 14.31
N THR A 96 -1.61 7.52 13.73
CA THR A 96 -1.85 7.66 12.29
C THR A 96 -0.66 7.16 11.47
N ASP A 97 0.56 7.51 11.87
CA ASP A 97 1.79 7.07 11.21
C ASP A 97 2.01 5.56 11.39
N SER A 98 1.66 5.01 12.55
CA SER A 98 1.71 3.56 12.82
C SER A 98 0.74 2.80 11.91
N VAL A 99 -0.51 3.24 11.80
CA VAL A 99 -1.50 2.62 10.92
C VAL A 99 -1.04 2.66 9.46
N ARG A 100 -0.48 3.80 9.03
CA ARG A 100 0.08 3.93 7.67
C ARG A 100 1.23 2.95 7.42
N GLN A 101 2.18 2.83 8.36
CA GLN A 101 3.29 1.87 8.25
C GLN A 101 2.79 0.42 8.23
N GLU A 102 1.75 0.09 9.01
CA GLU A 102 1.14 -1.24 8.99
C GLU A 102 0.48 -1.56 7.64
N GLU A 103 -0.22 -0.60 7.04
CA GLU A 103 -0.79 -0.77 5.71
C GLU A 103 0.28 -0.93 4.63
N GLU A 104 1.36 -0.15 4.70
CA GLU A 104 2.50 -0.27 3.78
C GLU A 104 3.19 -1.62 3.93
N ALA A 105 3.39 -2.12 5.17
CA ALA A 105 3.96 -3.45 5.42
C ALA A 105 3.05 -4.57 4.90
N LYS A 106 1.73 -4.46 5.06
CA LYS A 106 0.78 -5.42 4.48
C LYS A 106 0.85 -5.42 2.95
N LYS A 107 0.96 -4.26 2.31
CA LYS A 107 1.13 -4.12 0.85
C LYS A 107 2.46 -4.71 0.39
N ASP A 108 3.55 -4.46 1.11
CA ASP A 108 4.86 -5.05 0.81
C ASP A 108 4.81 -6.58 0.90
N LYS A 109 4.12 -7.14 1.91
CA LYS A 109 3.94 -8.58 2.07
C LYS A 109 3.17 -9.22 0.91
N THR A 110 2.03 -8.65 0.51
CA THR A 110 1.26 -9.18 -0.63
C THR A 110 2.01 -9.04 -1.94
N THR A 111 2.73 -7.93 -2.12
CA THR A 111 3.59 -7.69 -3.28
C THR A 111 4.73 -8.70 -3.37
N ALA A 112 5.39 -9.01 -2.24
CA ALA A 112 6.44 -10.02 -2.19
C ALA A 112 5.92 -11.41 -2.60
N ASN A 113 4.76 -11.82 -2.07
CA ASN A 113 4.15 -13.10 -2.40
C ASN A 113 3.76 -13.19 -3.89
N ARG A 114 3.18 -12.11 -4.44
CA ARG A 114 2.82 -12.05 -5.86
C ARG A 114 4.04 -12.16 -6.76
N LYS A 115 5.10 -11.40 -6.46
CA LYS A 115 6.36 -11.45 -7.22
C LYS A 115 6.99 -12.83 -7.19
N GLU A 116 7.00 -13.49 -6.03
CA GLU A 116 7.53 -14.83 -5.89
C GLU A 116 6.75 -15.87 -6.72
N ALA A 117 5.41 -15.82 -6.69
CA ALA A 117 4.58 -16.69 -7.51
C ALA A 117 4.81 -16.46 -9.01
N ASP A 118 4.91 -15.20 -9.44
CA ASP A 118 5.21 -14.84 -10.83
C ASP A 118 6.60 -15.35 -11.26
N LEU A 119 7.60 -15.27 -10.40
CA LEU A 119 8.94 -15.81 -10.66
C LEU A 119 8.93 -17.33 -10.81
N GLN A 120 8.17 -18.04 -9.96
CA GLN A 120 8.01 -19.50 -10.07
C GLN A 120 7.31 -19.90 -11.36
N LEU A 121 6.24 -19.19 -11.73
CA LEU A 121 5.54 -19.41 -12.99
C LEU A 121 6.49 -19.18 -14.18
N LYS A 122 7.21 -18.07 -14.21
CA LYS A 122 8.20 -17.78 -15.26
C LYS A 122 9.27 -18.88 -15.33
N ASP A 123 9.81 -19.33 -14.19
CA ASP A 123 10.81 -20.41 -14.15
C ASP A 123 10.28 -21.69 -14.80
N SER A 124 9.05 -22.08 -14.50
CA SER A 124 8.41 -23.25 -15.12
C SER A 124 8.26 -23.09 -16.65
N ILE A 125 7.88 -21.90 -17.12
CA ILE A 125 7.71 -21.59 -18.55
C ILE A 125 9.05 -21.65 -19.27
N TYR A 126 10.10 -21.00 -18.75
CA TYR A 126 11.41 -20.98 -19.40
C TYR A 126 12.06 -22.37 -19.41
N LYS A 127 11.95 -23.14 -18.32
CA LYS A 127 12.39 -24.54 -18.30
C LYS A 127 11.67 -25.38 -19.36
N PHE A 128 10.35 -25.24 -19.45
CA PHE A 128 9.55 -25.94 -20.46
C PHE A 128 9.95 -25.55 -21.88
N ARG A 129 10.11 -24.24 -22.16
CA ARG A 129 10.51 -23.74 -23.48
C ARG A 129 11.90 -24.23 -23.87
N ARG A 130 12.87 -24.20 -22.96
CA ARG A 130 14.24 -24.68 -23.23
C ARG A 130 14.26 -26.15 -23.67
N VAL A 131 13.48 -27.00 -23.00
CA VAL A 131 13.39 -28.42 -23.36
C VAL A 131 12.57 -28.63 -24.63
N ARG A 132 11.37 -28.03 -24.70
CA ARG A 132 10.43 -28.29 -25.79
C ARG A 132 10.91 -27.72 -27.13
N LEU A 133 11.45 -26.49 -27.16
CA LEU A 133 11.90 -25.88 -28.40
C LEU A 133 13.15 -26.58 -28.95
N ALA A 134 14.06 -27.01 -28.07
CA ALA A 134 15.21 -27.83 -28.46
C ALA A 134 14.80 -29.20 -29.03
N LEU A 135 13.69 -29.78 -28.54
CA LEU A 135 13.15 -31.02 -29.11
C LEU A 135 12.49 -30.77 -30.47
N LEU A 136 11.66 -29.73 -30.58
CA LEU A 136 10.91 -29.41 -31.80
C LEU A 136 11.80 -28.92 -32.94
N SER A 137 12.98 -28.36 -32.65
CA SER A 137 13.96 -27.95 -33.67
C SER A 137 14.54 -29.14 -34.48
N ASN A 138 14.31 -30.37 -34.03
CA ASN A 138 14.65 -31.59 -34.78
C ASN A 138 13.67 -31.93 -35.90
N PHE A 139 12.52 -31.25 -35.98
CA PHE A 139 11.46 -31.54 -36.94
C PHE A 139 11.35 -30.42 -37.99
N LEU A 140 10.90 -30.81 -39.19
CA LEU A 140 10.49 -29.88 -40.24
C LEU A 140 9.03 -29.48 -40.01
N LEU A 141 8.69 -28.27 -40.43
CA LEU A 141 7.33 -27.75 -40.45
C LEU A 141 6.81 -27.68 -41.88
N THR A 142 5.49 -27.84 -42.05
CA THR A 142 4.84 -27.67 -43.35
C THR A 142 4.93 -26.24 -43.89
N THR A 143 5.23 -25.27 -43.03
CA THR A 143 5.44 -23.86 -43.38
C THR A 143 6.90 -23.51 -43.70
N ASP A 144 7.83 -24.47 -43.60
CA ASP A 144 9.25 -24.20 -43.83
C ASP A 144 9.55 -24.00 -45.30
N VAL A 145 10.27 -22.91 -45.60
CA VAL A 145 10.79 -22.62 -46.94
C VAL A 145 12.25 -23.03 -46.98
N ILE A 146 12.53 -24.19 -47.56
CA ILE A 146 13.88 -24.74 -47.70
C ILE A 146 14.37 -24.45 -49.12
N PRO A 147 15.30 -23.50 -49.31
CA PRO A 147 15.85 -23.25 -50.63
C PRO A 147 16.68 -24.45 -51.12
N PRO A 148 16.70 -24.71 -52.44
CA PRO A 148 17.60 -25.70 -53.01
C PRO A 148 19.07 -25.30 -52.77
N THR A 149 19.95 -26.30 -52.68
CA THR A 149 21.35 -26.18 -52.22
C THR A 149 22.19 -25.10 -52.94
N ASP A 150 21.82 -24.71 -54.16
CA ASP A 150 22.54 -23.72 -54.98
C ASP A 150 21.98 -22.28 -54.89
N ALA A 151 20.89 -22.06 -54.15
CA ALA A 151 20.30 -20.73 -53.97
C ALA A 151 20.91 -19.99 -52.77
N SER A 152 21.02 -18.66 -52.90
CA SER A 152 21.47 -17.72 -51.87
C SER A 152 20.89 -18.04 -50.47
N PRO A 153 21.67 -17.93 -49.37
CA PRO A 153 21.22 -18.34 -48.05
C PRO A 153 19.88 -17.67 -47.68
N PRO A 154 18.93 -18.44 -47.14
CA PRO A 154 17.64 -17.89 -46.74
C PRO A 154 17.82 -16.84 -45.64
N ARG A 155 16.93 -15.84 -45.61
CA ARG A 155 16.94 -14.80 -44.58
C ARG A 155 16.81 -15.46 -43.21
N VAL A 156 17.71 -15.10 -42.30
CA VAL A 156 17.69 -15.51 -40.89
C VAL A 156 16.34 -15.10 -40.30
N SER A 157 15.65 -16.05 -39.64
CA SER A 157 14.40 -15.76 -38.94
C SER A 157 14.66 -14.65 -37.92
N THR A 158 13.81 -13.63 -37.89
CA THR A 158 13.91 -12.53 -36.92
C THR A 158 13.66 -12.97 -35.49
N ASN A 159 13.02 -14.13 -35.27
CA ASN A 159 12.85 -14.72 -33.94
C ASN A 159 12.73 -16.27 -34.02
N PRO A 160 13.80 -17.04 -33.71
CA PRO A 160 13.78 -18.50 -33.78
C PRO A 160 12.92 -19.16 -32.68
N LEU A 161 12.54 -18.41 -31.64
CA LEU A 161 11.74 -18.92 -30.51
C LEU A 161 10.24 -18.63 -30.67
N ALA A 162 9.85 -17.94 -31.74
CA ALA A 162 8.45 -17.64 -32.01
C ALA A 162 7.69 -18.93 -32.35
N PRO A 163 6.45 -19.09 -31.86
CA PRO A 163 5.60 -20.20 -32.28
C PRO A 163 5.32 -20.11 -33.78
N PRO A 164 5.10 -21.25 -34.45
CA PRO A 164 4.69 -21.26 -35.85
C PRO A 164 3.45 -20.37 -36.07
N PRO A 165 3.34 -19.71 -37.23
CA PRO A 165 2.18 -18.87 -37.53
C PRO A 165 0.90 -19.72 -37.45
N ARG A 166 -0.15 -19.16 -36.84
CA ARG A 166 -1.46 -19.80 -36.79
C ARG A 166 -2.07 -19.78 -38.19
N SER A 167 -1.95 -20.88 -38.92
CA SER A 167 -2.60 -21.09 -40.22
C SER A 167 -3.75 -22.09 -40.13
N HIS A 168 -4.63 -22.07 -41.13
CA HIS A 168 -5.64 -23.09 -41.36
C HIS A 168 -5.36 -23.76 -42.71
N PRO A 169 -4.91 -25.02 -42.76
CA PRO A 169 -4.74 -25.96 -41.63
C PRO A 169 -3.54 -25.61 -40.71
N PRO A 170 -3.54 -26.09 -39.45
CA PRO A 170 -2.42 -25.89 -38.52
C PRO A 170 -1.12 -26.49 -39.07
N PRO A 171 0.04 -25.84 -38.84
CA PRO A 171 1.32 -26.40 -39.23
C PRO A 171 1.58 -27.73 -38.52
N LEU A 172 2.10 -28.70 -39.27
CA LEU A 172 2.44 -30.01 -38.73
C LEU A 172 3.96 -30.15 -38.63
N TYR A 173 4.41 -30.70 -37.51
CA TYR A 173 5.79 -31.13 -37.34
C TYR A 173 5.93 -32.53 -37.91
N TYR A 174 6.90 -32.72 -38.81
CA TYR A 174 7.19 -34.02 -39.41
C TYR A 174 8.69 -34.22 -39.57
N LEU A 175 9.11 -35.48 -39.65
CA LEU A 175 10.49 -35.85 -39.91
C LEU A 175 10.48 -36.95 -40.98
N PRO A 176 10.91 -36.64 -42.22
CA PRO A 176 11.07 -37.65 -43.27
C PRO A 176 12.03 -38.76 -42.86
N ALA A 177 11.77 -39.99 -43.31
CA ALA A 177 12.66 -41.13 -43.06
C ALA A 177 14.03 -40.98 -43.74
N VAL A 178 14.08 -40.28 -44.88
CA VAL A 178 15.31 -39.93 -45.59
C VAL A 178 15.32 -38.42 -45.79
N LEU A 179 16.33 -37.76 -45.26
CA LEU A 179 16.51 -36.32 -45.39
C LEU A 179 17.36 -36.00 -46.63
N THR A 180 17.05 -34.89 -47.30
CA THR A 180 17.92 -34.34 -48.34
C THR A 180 19.05 -33.53 -47.68
N PRO A 181 20.22 -33.38 -48.33
CA PRO A 181 21.32 -32.57 -47.79
C PRO A 181 20.89 -31.12 -47.45
N ALA A 182 19.99 -30.55 -48.24
CA ALA A 182 19.41 -29.23 -47.97
C ALA A 182 18.57 -29.22 -46.67
N GLN A 183 17.78 -30.26 -46.41
CA GLN A 183 17.01 -30.42 -45.18
C GLN A 183 17.91 -30.65 -43.96
N GLU A 184 18.95 -31.46 -44.09
CA GLU A 184 19.93 -31.69 -43.02
C GLU A 184 20.64 -30.40 -42.62
N GLY A 185 21.12 -29.64 -43.59
CA GLY A 185 21.74 -28.34 -43.35
C GLY A 185 20.79 -27.35 -42.71
N PHE A 186 19.52 -27.33 -43.14
CA PHE A 186 18.48 -26.49 -42.57
C PHE A 186 18.18 -26.84 -41.10
N LEU A 187 17.98 -28.13 -40.79
CA LEU A 187 17.75 -28.61 -39.43
C LEU A 187 18.95 -28.33 -38.54
N ALA A 188 20.18 -28.55 -39.02
CA ALA A 188 21.39 -28.26 -38.25
C ALA A 188 21.50 -26.77 -37.88
N ARG A 189 21.23 -25.87 -38.82
CA ARG A 189 21.19 -24.42 -38.57
C ARG A 189 20.10 -24.05 -37.57
N ARG A 190 18.87 -24.54 -37.77
CA ARG A 190 17.76 -24.30 -36.85
C ARG A 190 18.07 -24.77 -35.43
N LYS A 191 18.65 -25.97 -35.29
CA LYS A 191 19.04 -26.51 -33.97
C LYS A 191 20.04 -25.59 -33.28
N ALA A 192 21.07 -25.12 -34.00
CA ALA A 192 22.06 -24.19 -33.46
C ALA A 192 21.42 -22.85 -33.06
N GLU A 193 20.62 -22.26 -33.94
CA GLU A 193 19.93 -20.98 -33.68
C GLU A 193 18.95 -21.06 -32.50
N VAL A 194 18.15 -22.13 -32.43
CA VAL A 194 17.20 -22.34 -31.32
C VAL A 194 17.95 -22.61 -30.02
N ALA A 195 19.02 -23.39 -30.04
CA ALA A 195 19.83 -23.66 -28.85
C ALA A 195 20.50 -22.38 -28.33
N GLU A 196 21.11 -21.59 -29.21
CA GLU A 196 21.74 -20.31 -28.85
C GLU A 196 20.69 -19.33 -28.31
N ALA A 197 19.56 -19.18 -28.99
CA ALA A 197 18.49 -18.28 -28.56
C ALA A 197 17.87 -18.72 -27.23
N ALA A 198 17.67 -20.03 -27.01
CA ALA A 198 17.13 -20.55 -25.76
C ALA A 198 18.10 -20.37 -24.59
N GLU A 199 19.41 -20.55 -24.80
CA GLU A 199 20.42 -20.27 -23.77
C GLU A 199 20.53 -18.78 -23.46
N LYS A 200 20.43 -17.92 -24.48
CA LYS A 200 20.40 -16.47 -24.29
C LYS A 200 19.17 -16.03 -23.50
N GLU A 201 17.98 -16.53 -23.86
CA GLU A 201 16.74 -16.29 -23.12
C GLU A 201 16.84 -16.79 -21.68
N TRP A 202 17.42 -17.97 -21.47
CA TRP A 202 17.64 -18.55 -20.14
C TRP A 202 18.64 -17.76 -19.29
N ALA A 203 19.72 -17.25 -19.89
CA ALA A 203 20.68 -16.39 -19.21
C ALA A 203 20.02 -15.08 -18.74
N ALA A 204 19.27 -14.41 -19.63
CA ALA A 204 18.53 -13.20 -19.29
C ALA A 204 17.50 -13.45 -18.19
N PHE A 205 16.78 -14.58 -18.23
CA PHE A 205 15.84 -14.93 -17.17
C PHE A 205 16.55 -15.24 -15.84
N ARG A 206 17.75 -15.85 -15.86
CA ARG A 206 18.51 -16.08 -14.62
C ARG A 206 18.87 -14.76 -13.94
N GLU A 207 19.27 -13.75 -14.70
CA GLU A 207 19.54 -12.40 -14.20
C GLU A 207 18.27 -11.75 -13.63
N GLU A 208 17.15 -11.82 -14.36
CA GLU A 208 15.84 -11.35 -13.88
C GLU A 208 15.42 -12.07 -12.60
N ARG A 209 15.64 -13.38 -12.52
CA ARG A 209 15.30 -14.19 -11.34
C ARG A 209 16.15 -13.81 -10.14
N THR A 210 17.46 -13.60 -10.31
CA THR A 210 18.32 -13.17 -9.20
C THR A 210 17.91 -11.80 -8.69
N ALA A 211 17.66 -10.84 -9.59
CA ALA A 211 17.17 -9.51 -9.22
C ALA A 211 15.79 -9.58 -8.52
N GLY A 212 14.87 -10.37 -9.07
CA GLY A 212 13.54 -10.55 -8.48
C GLY A 212 13.56 -11.21 -7.09
N ILE A 213 14.46 -12.18 -6.86
CA ILE A 213 14.65 -12.78 -5.53
C ILE A 213 15.20 -11.75 -4.55
N GLU A 214 16.17 -10.93 -4.96
CA GLU A 214 16.71 -9.85 -4.13
C GLU A 214 15.62 -8.84 -3.75
N GLU A 215 14.77 -8.44 -4.69
CA GLU A 215 13.63 -7.57 -4.42
C GLU A 215 12.63 -8.19 -3.42
N VAL A 216 12.32 -9.48 -3.57
CA VAL A 216 11.45 -10.21 -2.62
C VAL A 216 12.08 -10.26 -1.23
N ILE A 217 13.39 -10.49 -1.14
CA ILE A 217 14.12 -10.47 0.13
C ILE A 217 14.06 -9.07 0.76
N GLN A 218 14.25 -8.01 -0.03
CA GLN A 218 14.16 -6.62 0.46
C GLN A 218 12.75 -6.29 0.97
N LEU A 219 11.70 -6.69 0.24
CA LEU A 219 10.31 -6.52 0.67
C LEU A 219 10.05 -7.25 1.99
N ARG A 220 10.43 -8.52 2.07
CA ARG A 220 10.27 -9.32 3.30
C ARG A 220 11.06 -8.73 4.47
N ARG A 221 12.26 -8.22 4.21
CA ARG A 221 13.07 -7.52 5.22
C ARG A 221 12.35 -6.28 5.74
N ARG A 222 11.82 -5.41 4.87
CA ARG A 222 11.03 -4.23 5.27
C ARG A 222 9.83 -4.61 6.14
N VAL A 223 9.10 -5.65 5.74
CA VAL A 223 7.97 -6.19 6.54
C VAL A 223 8.44 -6.62 7.93
N THR A 224 9.54 -7.38 8.04
CA THR A 224 10.07 -7.81 9.34
C THR A 224 10.58 -6.64 10.19
N GLU A 225 11.18 -5.61 9.58
CA GLU A 225 11.62 -4.41 10.29
C GLU A 225 10.43 -3.62 10.86
N VAL A 226 9.36 -3.44 10.09
CA VAL A 226 8.13 -2.80 10.58
C VAL A 226 7.44 -3.64 11.65
N ASP A 227 7.32 -4.96 11.46
CA ASP A 227 6.68 -5.86 12.44
C ASP A 227 7.45 -5.88 13.78
N THR A 228 8.79 -5.92 13.72
CA THR A 228 9.62 -5.87 14.94
C THR A 228 9.57 -4.51 15.62
N ARG A 229 9.54 -3.41 14.86
CA ARG A 229 9.34 -2.05 15.40
C ARG A 229 7.98 -1.94 16.08
N ARG A 230 6.92 -2.39 15.43
CA ARG A 230 5.56 -2.43 15.96
C ARG A 230 5.48 -3.23 17.26
N LYS A 231 6.11 -4.41 17.30
CA LYS A 231 6.16 -5.24 18.51
C LYS A 231 6.82 -4.48 19.66
N LYS A 232 7.96 -3.82 19.42
CA LYS A 232 8.65 -2.99 20.42
C LYS A 232 7.79 -1.81 20.89
N GLU A 233 7.10 -1.13 19.97
CA GLU A 233 6.22 -0.01 20.30
C GLU A 233 5.03 -0.46 21.15
N ARG A 234 4.46 -1.64 20.86
CA ARG A 234 3.38 -2.23 21.68
C ARG A 234 3.87 -2.63 23.07
N GLU A 235 5.07 -3.21 23.17
CA GLU A 235 5.69 -3.56 24.45
C GLU A 235 5.99 -2.28 25.28
N GLN A 236 6.46 -1.20 24.66
CA GLN A 236 6.66 0.08 25.33
C GLN A 236 5.34 0.70 25.81
N ALA A 237 4.31 0.73 24.96
CA ALA A 237 2.99 1.24 25.34
C ALA A 237 2.39 0.45 26.52
N SER A 238 2.56 -0.87 26.53
CA SER A 238 2.09 -1.70 27.66
C SER A 238 2.83 -1.44 28.98
N LYS A 239 4.09 -1.00 28.93
CA LYS A 239 4.85 -0.62 30.12
C LYS A 239 4.44 0.76 30.64
N GLU A 240 4.27 1.73 29.74
CA GLU A 240 3.81 3.08 30.10
C GLU A 240 2.38 3.08 30.69
N GLU A 241 1.48 2.23 30.21
CA GLU A 241 0.13 2.10 30.79
C GLU A 241 0.09 1.31 32.11
N GLY A 242 1.12 0.51 32.41
CA GLY A 242 1.25 -0.23 33.66
C GLY A 242 1.67 0.65 34.84
N GLU A 243 2.60 1.59 34.62
CA GLU A 243 3.08 2.50 35.67
C GLU A 243 2.02 3.54 36.11
N ASP A 244 1.11 3.96 35.23
CA ASP A 244 0.07 4.95 35.56
C ASP A 244 -1.10 4.35 36.36
N LYS A 245 -1.21 3.01 36.46
CA LYS A 245 -2.24 2.33 37.28
C LYS A 245 -1.78 1.99 38.70
N GLU A 246 -0.48 1.99 38.98
CA GLU A 246 0.04 1.59 40.30
C GLU A 246 -0.04 2.73 41.36
N MET A 247 -0.35 3.96 40.95
CA MET A 247 -0.48 5.13 41.86
C MET A 247 -1.93 5.42 42.33
N VAL A 248 -2.92 4.58 42.00
CA VAL A 248 -4.34 4.81 42.36
C VAL A 248 -4.97 3.72 43.22
N ASP A 249 -4.26 2.62 43.52
CA ASP A 249 -4.83 1.49 44.29
C ASP A 249 -4.13 1.23 45.63
N GLU A 250 -3.79 2.29 46.38
CA GLU A 250 -3.31 2.20 47.76
C GLU A 250 -4.38 2.65 48.78
N SER A 251 -5.67 2.37 48.50
CA SER A 251 -6.77 2.72 49.43
C SER A 251 -8.01 1.80 49.38
N ARG A 252 -7.83 0.51 49.07
CA ARG A 252 -8.87 -0.51 49.32
C ARG A 252 -8.31 -1.80 49.89
N GLU A 253 -7.78 -1.66 51.11
CA GLU A 253 -7.62 -2.77 52.03
C GLU A 253 -9.01 -3.18 52.58
N SER A 254 -9.61 -4.23 52.01
CA SER A 254 -10.69 -4.96 52.68
C SER A 254 -10.66 -6.44 52.33
N LYS A 255 -9.99 -7.19 53.22
CA LYS A 255 -10.25 -8.57 53.65
C LYS A 255 -11.20 -9.40 52.77
N ARG A 256 -10.65 -10.39 52.08
CA ARG A 256 -11.29 -11.71 51.93
C ARG A 256 -10.28 -12.81 52.19
N GLU A 257 -10.69 -13.72 53.07
CA GLU A 257 -9.94 -14.86 53.59
C GLU A 257 -9.58 -15.90 52.52
N PRO A 258 -8.52 -16.71 52.75
CA PRO A 258 -8.09 -17.76 51.86
C PRO A 258 -8.89 -19.05 52.08
N VAL A 259 -9.32 -19.69 50.99
CA VAL A 259 -9.85 -21.07 50.99
C VAL A 259 -8.72 -22.01 50.54
N PRO A 260 -8.48 -23.14 51.24
CA PRO A 260 -7.37 -24.06 50.97
C PRO A 260 -7.70 -25.10 49.88
N GLN A 261 -6.73 -25.34 48.98
CA GLN A 261 -6.26 -26.60 48.32
C GLN A 261 -7.28 -27.60 47.69
N PRO A 262 -6.92 -28.42 46.65
CA PRO A 262 -5.66 -29.17 46.57
C PRO A 262 -4.95 -29.29 45.21
N ASP A 263 -3.63 -29.44 45.32
CA ASP A 263 -2.71 -30.37 44.66
C ASP A 263 -3.17 -31.07 43.36
N ALA A 264 -2.47 -30.74 42.28
CA ALA A 264 -2.24 -31.65 41.15
C ALA A 264 -0.81 -31.44 40.66
N ASP A 265 0.10 -32.23 41.24
CA ASP A 265 1.37 -32.62 40.65
C ASP A 265 1.14 -33.20 39.25
N MET A 266 1.80 -32.63 38.24
CA MET A 266 2.26 -33.41 37.10
C MET A 266 3.67 -32.95 36.75
N GLU A 267 4.62 -33.52 37.49
CA GLU A 267 5.97 -33.75 37.01
C GLU A 267 5.91 -34.63 35.75
N MET A 268 6.38 -34.11 34.62
CA MET A 268 6.87 -34.93 33.50
C MET A 268 8.26 -34.41 33.15
N GLU A 269 9.24 -34.95 33.87
CA GLU A 269 10.63 -35.05 33.47
C GLU A 269 10.86 -36.53 33.16
N ASP A 270 11.02 -36.91 31.87
CA ASP A 270 12.04 -37.91 31.52
C ASP A 270 12.38 -38.00 30.01
N GLU A 271 13.69 -37.92 29.79
CA GLU A 271 14.58 -38.55 28.81
C GLU A 271 14.32 -38.64 27.28
N THR A 272 15.15 -37.90 26.54
CA THR A 272 16.26 -38.39 25.68
C THR A 272 16.09 -39.65 24.78
N ARG A 273 15.94 -39.42 23.44
CA ARG A 273 16.52 -40.09 22.21
C ARG A 273 16.54 -41.65 22.08
N PRO A 274 16.51 -42.25 20.85
CA PRO A 274 17.07 -41.78 19.57
C PRO A 274 16.21 -42.01 18.30
N GLU A 275 16.73 -41.55 17.15
CA GLU A 275 16.19 -41.82 15.80
C GLU A 275 16.10 -43.31 15.44
N PRO A 276 15.30 -43.65 14.41
CA PRO A 276 15.95 -43.99 13.15
C PRO A 276 15.23 -43.47 11.89
N ASP A 277 16.05 -43.18 10.87
CA ASP A 277 15.71 -43.14 9.44
C ASP A 277 14.84 -44.34 9.01
N SER A 278 13.75 -44.07 8.28
CA SER A 278 13.49 -44.68 6.95
C SER A 278 12.07 -44.39 6.42
N ALA A 279 12.03 -43.73 5.27
CA ALA A 279 11.24 -44.05 4.06
C ALA A 279 9.70 -44.20 4.07
N GLU A 280 9.12 -43.56 3.04
CA GLU A 280 7.89 -43.90 2.29
C GLU A 280 6.55 -43.76 3.02
N SER A 281 5.84 -42.66 2.77
CA SER A 281 4.83 -42.50 1.70
C SER A 281 3.45 -42.96 2.14
N GLU A 282 2.55 -42.01 2.42
CA GLU A 282 1.16 -42.16 1.98
C GLU A 282 0.48 -40.79 1.89
N ARG A 283 -0.17 -40.62 0.74
CA ARG A 283 -0.86 -39.42 0.29
C ARG A 283 -2.15 -39.26 1.08
N LYS A 284 -2.36 -38.09 1.69
CA LYS A 284 -3.68 -37.66 2.13
C LYS A 284 -4.07 -36.45 1.30
N ASP A 285 -4.92 -36.71 0.30
CA ASP A 285 -5.75 -35.73 -0.39
C ASP A 285 -6.48 -34.88 0.66
N ASP A 286 -6.16 -33.59 0.72
CA ASP A 286 -6.99 -32.60 1.39
C ASP A 286 -7.75 -31.80 0.33
N SER A 287 -8.91 -32.35 0.00
CA SER A 287 -9.97 -31.70 -0.74
C SER A 287 -10.60 -30.61 0.14
N GLY A 288 -10.36 -29.34 -0.18
CA GLY A 288 -11.00 -28.24 0.54
C GLY A 288 -11.00 -26.92 -0.21
N GLY A 289 -12.14 -26.59 -0.85
CA GLY A 289 -12.59 -25.19 -0.95
C GLY A 289 -12.54 -24.49 -2.32
N MET A 290 -13.11 -25.07 -3.38
CA MET A 290 -13.64 -24.25 -4.48
C MET A 290 -15.05 -23.77 -4.10
N ARG A 291 -15.16 -22.52 -3.62
CA ARG A 291 -16.42 -21.79 -3.62
C ARG A 291 -16.51 -21.02 -4.94
N ALA A 292 -17.47 -21.42 -5.76
CA ALA A 292 -17.91 -20.70 -6.94
C ALA A 292 -18.62 -19.40 -6.50
N ASP A 293 -18.13 -18.26 -6.98
CA ASP A 293 -18.90 -17.01 -7.08
C ASP A 293 -19.47 -16.98 -8.51
N ASP A 294 -20.62 -17.64 -8.68
CA ASP A 294 -21.50 -17.50 -9.85
C ASP A 294 -22.70 -16.64 -9.43
N GLU A 295 -22.50 -15.33 -9.24
CA GLU A 295 -23.60 -14.36 -9.08
C GLU A 295 -23.25 -13.04 -9.79
N ASP A 296 -23.26 -13.04 -11.12
CA ASP A 296 -23.51 -11.82 -11.91
C ASP A 296 -24.31 -12.17 -13.17
N ALA A 297 -25.53 -12.66 -12.94
CA ALA A 297 -26.54 -12.87 -13.96
C ALA A 297 -27.26 -11.54 -14.21
N VAL A 298 -26.96 -10.93 -15.36
CA VAL A 298 -27.65 -9.75 -15.88
C VAL A 298 -29.07 -10.16 -16.30
N GLU A 299 -30.10 -9.71 -15.58
CA GLU A 299 -31.48 -9.70 -16.07
C GLU A 299 -31.64 -8.60 -17.14
N TYR A 300 -32.30 -8.96 -18.23
CA TYR A 300 -32.66 -8.11 -19.37
C TYR A 300 -33.85 -7.20 -19.07
#